data_AF-A0A1H9MUP1-F1
#
_entry.id   AF-A0A1H9MUP1-F1
#
_cell.length_a   1.000
_cell.length_b   1.000
_cell.length_c   1.000
_cell.angle_alpha   90.00
_cell.angle_beta   90.00
_cell.angle_gamma   90.00
#
_symmetry.space_group_name_H-M   'P 1'
#
loop_
_entity.id
_entity.type
_entity.pdbx_description
1 polymer ?
#
loop_
_entity_poly.entity_id
_entity_poly.type
_entity_poly.pdbx_seq_one_letter_code
_entity_poly.pdbx_strand_id
1 'polypeptide(L)'
;MTSRILSTVVDLLNPYASERGADRRAKEWLGNLDHQAAVGSRHHIVPRFLLERFASTDKRLRVRSRVDGTASVRSIGDLAVRDFYTSVTTDTGLDSSLESLLSIVEGRAAHILRQHLDYPAFSRARPFTLEERSALDLFVASQAIRGMRIRRGLEVVTDYTVKLLNHDKISEDDIQNTEFLPHSNDHLKMFGSLVERVAESLRKRSTSLLQLEKPLLIIGDEPVILESEKVGPIEGGRSEAKVEPEEFVNVEGGLGFGNADVVLLPVSSSAVLLYGPPNHQGLPTALELGGEEARLIAEEINWKVAYAAIDWVAANPSHPGFASMTMPPRPPVLKVRDYGSLAAERVNSTPAHRPIRRLRADDVS
;
A
#
# COMPACT_ATOMS: atom_id res chain seq x y z
N MET A 1 -13.85 18.64 5.16
CA MET A 1 -12.61 17.89 5.53
C MET A 1 -11.82 17.50 4.28
N THR A 2 -12.48 17.00 3.23
CA THR A 2 -11.94 16.77 1.87
C THR A 2 -11.14 17.98 1.31
N SER A 3 -11.60 19.20 1.57
CA SER A 3 -10.94 20.44 1.12
C SER A 3 -9.49 20.62 1.59
N ARG A 4 -9.10 20.11 2.77
CA ARG A 4 -7.72 20.28 3.29
C ARG A 4 -6.76 19.24 2.70
N ILE A 5 -7.22 17.99 2.60
CA ILE A 5 -6.51 16.88 1.94
C ILE A 5 -6.20 17.23 0.47
N LEU A 6 -7.18 17.83 -0.21
CA LEU A 6 -7.05 18.21 -1.61
C LEU A 6 -6.17 19.43 -1.81
N SER A 7 -6.17 20.38 -0.88
CA SER A 7 -5.24 21.53 -0.88
C SER A 7 -3.79 21.07 -0.83
N THR A 8 -3.46 20.21 0.15
CA THR A 8 -2.12 19.63 0.27
C THR A 8 -1.69 18.88 -0.99
N VAL A 9 -2.57 18.05 -1.56
CA VAL A 9 -2.24 17.25 -2.75
C VAL A 9 -2.07 18.13 -3.98
N VAL A 10 -2.92 19.14 -4.16
CA VAL A 10 -2.83 20.10 -5.28
C VAL A 10 -1.57 20.97 -5.16
N ASP A 11 -1.15 21.34 -3.95
CA ASP A 11 0.14 22.00 -3.66
C ASP A 11 1.34 21.09 -3.99
N LEU A 12 1.30 19.83 -3.57
CA LEU A 12 2.38 18.87 -3.85
C LEU A 12 2.54 18.60 -5.35
N LEU A 13 1.44 18.67 -6.09
CA LEU A 13 1.41 18.50 -7.54
C LEU A 13 1.75 19.80 -8.30
N ASN A 14 1.76 20.96 -7.66
CA ASN A 14 2.15 22.20 -8.29
C ASN A 14 2.52 23.20 -7.19
N PRO A 15 3.80 23.30 -6.78
CA PRO A 15 4.17 24.09 -5.62
C PRO A 15 3.79 25.57 -5.83
N TYR A 16 2.80 26.07 -5.07
CA TYR A 16 2.29 27.42 -5.20
C TYR A 16 2.94 28.40 -4.22
N ALA A 17 2.87 29.69 -4.56
CA ALA A 17 3.44 30.77 -3.77
C ALA A 17 2.72 31.04 -2.43
N SER A 18 1.54 30.45 -2.16
CA SER A 18 0.84 30.60 -0.87
C SER A 18 -0.22 29.53 -0.61
N GLU A 19 -0.41 29.15 0.67
CA GLU A 19 -1.44 28.23 1.17
C GLU A 19 -2.87 28.64 0.77
N ARG A 20 -3.16 29.95 0.75
CA ARG A 20 -4.46 30.47 0.28
C ARG A 20 -4.70 30.20 -1.22
N GLY A 21 -3.63 30.21 -2.02
CA GLY A 21 -3.69 29.90 -3.45
C GLY A 21 -4.01 28.43 -3.69
N ALA A 22 -3.40 27.55 -2.90
CA ALA A 22 -3.65 26.11 -2.89
C ALA A 22 -5.10 25.79 -2.52
N ASP A 23 -5.56 26.36 -1.39
CA ASP A 23 -6.92 26.16 -0.88
C ASP A 23 -7.99 26.57 -1.90
N ARG A 24 -7.78 27.71 -2.56
CA ARG A 24 -8.71 28.19 -3.60
C ARG A 24 -8.77 27.21 -4.77
N ARG A 25 -7.63 26.75 -5.29
CA ARG A 25 -7.61 25.80 -6.42
C ARG A 25 -8.15 24.43 -6.04
N ALA A 26 -7.88 23.96 -4.83
CA ALA A 26 -8.46 22.71 -4.35
C ALA A 26 -9.99 22.81 -4.26
N LYS A 27 -10.53 23.95 -3.83
CA LYS A 27 -11.97 24.22 -3.85
C LYS A 27 -12.53 24.31 -5.27
N GLU A 28 -11.83 25.00 -6.19
CA GLU A 28 -12.22 25.08 -7.60
C GLU A 28 -12.20 23.70 -8.28
N TRP A 29 -11.15 22.90 -8.03
CA TRP A 29 -11.03 21.55 -8.53
C TRP A 29 -12.15 20.65 -7.99
N LEU A 30 -12.38 20.68 -6.67
CA LEU A 30 -13.51 19.99 -6.02
C LEU A 30 -14.85 20.35 -6.66
N GLY A 31 -15.11 21.63 -6.88
CA GLY A 31 -16.37 22.11 -7.46
C GLY A 31 -16.59 21.66 -8.90
N ASN A 32 -15.53 21.23 -9.59
CA ASN A 32 -15.58 20.76 -10.98
C ASN A 32 -15.56 19.24 -11.11
N LEU A 33 -15.50 18.48 -10.00
CA LEU A 33 -15.53 17.03 -10.04
C LEU A 33 -16.95 16.51 -10.27
N ASP A 34 -17.08 15.57 -11.21
CA ASP A 34 -18.26 14.72 -11.27
C ASP A 34 -18.16 13.65 -10.17
N HIS A 35 -18.88 13.88 -9.09
CA HIS A 35 -18.90 13.00 -7.92
C HIS A 35 -19.50 11.61 -8.20
N GLN A 36 -20.23 11.44 -9.31
CA GLN A 36 -20.88 10.18 -9.69
C GLN A 36 -20.12 9.39 -10.76
N ALA A 37 -19.19 10.01 -11.49
CA ALA A 37 -18.58 9.41 -12.68
C ALA A 37 -17.89 8.06 -12.45
N ALA A 38 -17.32 7.82 -11.25
CA ALA A 38 -16.61 6.57 -10.96
C ALA A 38 -17.38 5.60 -10.06
N VAL A 39 -18.64 5.90 -9.73
CA VAL A 39 -19.47 5.06 -8.87
C VAL A 39 -19.79 3.72 -9.57
N GLY A 40 -19.62 2.59 -8.86
CA GLY A 40 -19.81 1.26 -9.43
C GLY A 40 -18.65 0.76 -10.31
N SER A 41 -17.58 1.56 -10.42
CA SER A 41 -16.42 1.20 -11.24
C SER A 41 -15.57 0.09 -10.60
N ARG A 42 -14.80 -0.55 -11.46
CA ARG A 42 -13.74 -1.48 -11.06
C ARG A 42 -12.47 -0.68 -10.80
N HIS A 43 -11.94 -0.80 -9.59
CA HIS A 43 -10.74 -0.10 -9.13
C HIS A 43 -9.59 -1.07 -8.99
N HIS A 44 -8.42 -0.69 -9.50
CA HIS A 44 -7.22 -1.47 -9.27
C HIS A 44 -6.51 -1.00 -8.00
N ILE A 45 -6.32 -1.91 -7.03
CA ILE A 45 -5.51 -1.63 -5.83
C ILE A 45 -4.05 -1.34 -6.23
N VAL A 46 -3.57 -2.01 -7.28
CA VAL A 46 -2.28 -1.72 -7.93
C VAL A 46 -2.56 -1.05 -9.27
N PRO A 47 -2.03 0.15 -9.58
CA PRO A 47 -2.45 0.91 -10.74
C PRO A 47 -2.30 0.10 -12.01
N ARG A 48 -3.24 0.25 -12.94
CA ARG A 48 -3.19 -0.44 -14.24
C ARG A 48 -1.85 -0.22 -14.95
N PHE A 49 -1.35 1.02 -14.97
CA PHE A 49 -0.09 1.33 -15.64
C PHE A 49 1.11 0.56 -15.04
N LEU A 50 1.06 0.26 -13.74
CA LEU A 50 2.09 -0.50 -13.05
C LEU A 50 1.98 -1.99 -13.41
N LEU A 51 0.77 -2.55 -13.33
CA LEU A 51 0.48 -3.93 -13.73
C LEU A 51 0.88 -4.23 -15.18
N GLU A 52 0.70 -3.26 -16.08
CA GLU A 52 1.12 -3.37 -17.47
C GLU A 52 2.62 -3.58 -17.66
N ARG A 53 3.46 -3.12 -16.72
CA ARG A 53 4.92 -3.30 -16.75
C ARG A 53 5.38 -4.69 -16.27
N PHE A 54 4.46 -5.48 -15.71
CA PHE A 54 4.67 -6.88 -15.36
C PHE A 54 3.95 -7.83 -16.32
N ALA A 55 3.03 -7.33 -17.14
CA ALA A 55 2.24 -8.16 -18.04
C ALA A 55 3.03 -8.61 -19.29
N SER A 56 2.55 -9.66 -19.94
CA SER A 56 2.96 -9.99 -21.31
C SER A 56 2.48 -8.93 -22.32
N THR A 57 2.92 -9.06 -23.56
CA THR A 57 2.45 -8.24 -24.70
C THR A 57 0.92 -8.25 -24.82
N ASP A 58 0.28 -9.38 -24.51
CA ASP A 58 -1.17 -9.57 -24.56
C ASP A 58 -1.89 -9.07 -23.29
N LYS A 59 -1.21 -8.27 -22.45
CA LYS A 59 -1.73 -7.71 -21.19
C LYS A 59 -2.23 -8.78 -20.21
N ARG A 60 -1.52 -9.92 -20.15
CA ARG A 60 -1.79 -11.00 -19.20
C ARG A 60 -0.67 -11.15 -18.17
N LEU A 61 -1.07 -11.52 -16.96
CA LEU A 61 -0.19 -11.77 -15.82
C LEU A 61 -0.35 -13.21 -15.37
N ARG A 62 0.73 -13.85 -14.92
CA ARG A 62 0.61 -15.06 -14.11
C ARG A 62 0.43 -14.62 -12.67
N VAL A 63 -0.67 -15.03 -12.05
CA VAL A 63 -1.12 -14.61 -10.72
C VAL A 63 -1.16 -15.83 -9.82
N ARG A 64 -0.60 -15.71 -8.62
CA ARG A 64 -0.69 -16.71 -7.57
C ARG A 64 -1.45 -16.14 -6.38
N SER A 65 -2.49 -16.86 -5.99
CA SER A 65 -3.25 -16.59 -4.79
C SER A 65 -2.38 -16.88 -3.56
N ARG A 66 -2.36 -15.94 -2.62
CA ARG A 66 -1.74 -16.08 -1.30
C ARG A 66 -2.63 -16.83 -0.32
N VAL A 67 -3.87 -17.11 -0.72
CA VAL A 67 -4.91 -17.75 0.10
C VAL A 67 -4.81 -19.26 0.01
N ASP A 68 -4.80 -19.78 -1.21
CA ASP A 68 -4.85 -21.22 -1.51
C ASP A 68 -3.64 -21.69 -2.34
N GLY A 69 -2.71 -20.78 -2.68
CA GLY A 69 -1.52 -21.09 -3.47
C GLY A 69 -1.78 -21.29 -4.96
N THR A 70 -3.04 -21.24 -5.41
CA THR A 70 -3.40 -21.56 -6.80
C THR A 70 -2.79 -20.54 -7.77
N ALA A 71 -2.33 -21.04 -8.91
CA ALA A 71 -1.74 -20.23 -9.97
C ALA A 71 -2.68 -20.17 -11.17
N SER A 72 -2.82 -19.00 -11.78
CA SER A 72 -3.62 -18.80 -12.99
C SER A 72 -3.02 -17.71 -13.88
N VAL A 73 -3.37 -17.70 -15.17
CA VAL A 73 -3.06 -16.57 -16.06
C VAL A 73 -4.31 -15.72 -16.20
N ARG A 74 -4.22 -14.44 -15.86
CA ARG A 74 -5.36 -13.51 -15.81
C ARG A 74 -5.09 -12.25 -16.63
N SER A 75 -6.15 -11.60 -17.09
CA SER A 75 -6.02 -10.25 -17.66
C SER A 75 -5.85 -9.23 -16.53
N ILE A 76 -5.28 -8.06 -16.84
CA ILE A 76 -5.17 -6.96 -15.86
C ILE A 76 -6.55 -6.53 -15.34
N GLY A 77 -7.59 -6.59 -16.19
CA GLY A 77 -8.96 -6.25 -15.79
C GLY A 77 -9.53 -7.16 -14.70
N ASP A 78 -9.06 -8.40 -14.62
CA ASP A 78 -9.50 -9.38 -13.62
C ASP A 78 -8.91 -9.14 -12.23
N LEU A 79 -7.88 -8.30 -12.13
CA LEU A 79 -7.25 -7.89 -10.87
C LEU A 79 -7.91 -6.65 -10.24
N ALA A 80 -8.93 -6.08 -10.90
CA ALA A 80 -9.67 -4.96 -10.34
C ALA A 80 -10.72 -5.41 -9.32
N VAL A 81 -10.83 -4.66 -8.23
CA VAL A 81 -11.82 -4.82 -7.16
C VAL A 81 -12.93 -3.80 -7.37
N ARG A 82 -14.19 -4.21 -7.26
CA ARG A 82 -15.33 -3.29 -7.35
C ARG A 82 -15.52 -2.54 -6.03
N ASP A 83 -15.95 -1.27 -6.15
CA ASP A 83 -16.45 -0.45 -5.04
C ASP A 83 -15.47 -0.24 -3.88
N PHE A 84 -14.16 -0.30 -4.16
CA PHE A 84 -13.16 -0.27 -3.10
C PHE A 84 -13.09 1.09 -2.38
N TYR A 85 -13.29 2.19 -3.11
CA TYR A 85 -13.21 3.58 -2.60
C TYR A 85 -14.54 4.34 -2.70
N THR A 86 -15.64 3.64 -2.90
CA THR A 86 -16.95 4.25 -2.99
C THR A 86 -17.41 4.67 -1.59
N SER A 87 -17.43 5.99 -1.34
CA SER A 87 -17.93 6.55 -0.08
C SER A 87 -19.44 6.77 -0.13
N VAL A 88 -20.11 6.61 1.02
CA VAL A 88 -21.52 6.96 1.19
C VAL A 88 -21.60 8.36 1.80
N THR A 89 -22.16 9.35 1.11
CA THR A 89 -22.36 10.69 1.67
C THR A 89 -23.61 10.75 2.56
N THR A 90 -23.70 11.79 3.41
CA THR A 90 -24.84 12.02 4.32
C THR A 90 -26.18 12.21 3.61
N ASP A 91 -26.14 12.58 2.33
CA ASP A 91 -27.32 12.79 1.49
C ASP A 91 -27.59 11.57 0.58
N THR A 92 -27.06 10.39 0.93
CA THR A 92 -27.15 9.10 0.20
C THR A 92 -26.47 9.06 -1.18
N GLY A 93 -25.80 10.13 -1.62
CA GLY A 93 -25.00 10.13 -2.84
C GLY A 93 -23.66 9.41 -2.68
N LEU A 94 -23.17 8.73 -3.71
CA LEU A 94 -21.83 8.14 -3.70
C LEU A 94 -20.80 9.18 -4.18
N ASP A 95 -19.65 9.34 -3.52
CA ASP A 95 -18.62 10.34 -3.93
C ASP A 95 -17.32 9.66 -4.41
N SER A 96 -16.94 9.93 -5.66
CA SER A 96 -15.71 9.48 -6.33
C SER A 96 -14.57 10.51 -6.40
N SER A 97 -14.58 11.56 -5.57
CA SER A 97 -13.53 12.59 -5.55
C SER A 97 -12.11 12.03 -5.32
N LEU A 98 -11.97 10.98 -4.50
CA LEU A 98 -10.69 10.31 -4.25
C LEU A 98 -10.14 9.63 -5.52
N GLU A 99 -11.00 9.01 -6.33
CA GLU A 99 -10.60 8.36 -7.58
C GLU A 99 -10.00 9.35 -8.57
N SER A 100 -10.61 10.53 -8.68
CA SER A 100 -10.12 11.59 -9.56
C SER A 100 -8.74 12.07 -9.11
N LEU A 101 -8.52 12.19 -7.80
CA LEU A 101 -7.21 12.52 -7.25
C LEU A 101 -6.18 11.43 -7.55
N LEU A 102 -6.52 10.17 -7.30
CA LEU A 102 -5.62 9.04 -7.55
C LEU A 102 -5.24 8.97 -9.03
N SER A 103 -6.18 9.19 -9.94
CA SER A 103 -5.93 9.23 -11.38
C SER A 103 -4.88 10.28 -11.77
N ILE A 104 -4.92 11.47 -11.17
CA ILE A 104 -3.92 12.53 -11.42
C ILE A 104 -2.54 12.12 -10.90
N VAL A 105 -2.47 11.60 -9.66
CA VAL A 105 -1.23 11.15 -9.04
C VAL A 105 -0.59 10.01 -9.86
N GLU A 106 -1.41 9.02 -10.24
CA GLU A 106 -1.00 7.88 -11.05
C GLU A 106 -0.55 8.31 -12.46
N GLY A 107 -1.29 9.21 -13.12
CA GLY A 107 -0.96 9.69 -14.45
C GLY A 107 0.41 10.37 -14.49
N ARG A 108 0.74 11.16 -13.47
CA ARG A 108 2.06 11.79 -13.34
C ARG A 108 3.17 10.78 -13.05
N ALA A 109 2.95 9.87 -12.09
CA ALA A 109 3.92 8.82 -11.81
C ALA A 109 4.19 7.94 -13.04
N ALA A 110 3.15 7.58 -13.80
CA ALA A 110 3.27 6.81 -15.03
C ALA A 110 4.10 7.55 -16.09
N HIS A 111 3.92 8.87 -16.23
CA HIS A 111 4.70 9.70 -17.14
C HIS A 111 6.19 9.72 -16.75
N ILE A 112 6.50 9.97 -15.48
CA ILE A 112 7.86 10.02 -14.96
C ILE A 112 8.55 8.67 -15.16
N LEU A 113 7.90 7.58 -14.73
CA LEU A 113 8.46 6.23 -14.88
C LEU A 113 8.69 5.86 -16.35
N ARG A 114 7.82 6.30 -17.27
CA ARG A 114 8.02 6.11 -18.71
C ARG A 114 9.28 6.83 -19.20
N GLN A 115 9.49 8.08 -18.78
CA GLN A 115 10.67 8.86 -19.17
C GLN A 115 11.97 8.21 -18.71
N HIS A 116 11.98 7.65 -17.49
CA HIS A 116 13.17 7.06 -16.88
C HIS A 116 13.41 5.59 -17.26
N LEU A 117 12.38 4.83 -17.62
CA LEU A 117 12.49 3.39 -17.91
C LEU A 117 12.43 3.02 -19.39
N ASP A 118 11.63 3.74 -20.19
CA ASP A 118 11.25 3.27 -21.54
C ASP A 118 12.14 3.87 -22.65
N TYR A 119 12.97 4.88 -22.33
CA TYR A 119 13.85 5.56 -23.28
C TYR A 119 15.35 5.48 -22.93
N PRO A 120 15.91 4.32 -22.51
CA PRO A 120 17.30 4.23 -22.05
C PRO A 120 18.32 4.55 -23.16
N ALA A 121 17.99 4.27 -24.43
CA ALA A 121 18.86 4.56 -25.57
C ALA A 121 19.05 6.07 -25.83
N PHE A 122 18.13 6.90 -25.32
CA PHE A 122 18.09 8.35 -25.58
C PHE A 122 18.20 9.19 -24.31
N SER A 123 18.14 8.57 -23.14
CA SER A 123 18.23 9.24 -21.84
C SER A 123 19.21 8.49 -20.94
N ARG A 124 20.28 9.17 -20.52
CA ARG A 124 21.13 8.65 -19.44
C ARG A 124 20.35 8.70 -18.14
N ALA A 125 20.60 7.72 -17.27
CA ALA A 125 20.12 7.76 -15.90
C ALA A 125 20.45 9.13 -15.27
N ARG A 126 19.43 9.83 -14.79
CA ARG A 126 19.55 11.17 -14.21
C ARG A 126 18.77 11.26 -12.91
N PRO A 127 19.19 12.14 -11.98
CA PRO A 127 18.41 12.37 -10.78
C PRO A 127 16.98 12.79 -11.13
N PHE A 128 16.02 12.40 -10.29
CA PHE A 128 14.69 12.97 -10.35
C PHE A 128 14.77 14.47 -10.07
N THR A 129 14.03 15.27 -10.84
CA THR A 129 13.86 16.68 -10.47
C THR A 129 13.07 16.77 -9.17
N LEU A 130 13.10 17.93 -8.50
CA LEU A 130 12.32 18.12 -7.27
C LEU A 130 10.80 17.88 -7.48
N GLU A 131 10.29 18.26 -8.65
CA GLU A 131 8.88 18.05 -9.02
C GLU A 131 8.59 16.57 -9.27
N GLU A 132 9.43 15.88 -10.04
CA GLU A 132 9.28 14.43 -10.27
C GLU A 132 9.35 13.66 -8.96
N ARG A 133 10.30 14.04 -8.10
CA ARG A 133 10.46 13.49 -6.77
C ARG A 133 9.19 13.65 -5.95
N SER A 134 8.64 14.86 -5.87
CA SER A 134 7.41 15.12 -5.11
C SER A 134 6.22 14.31 -5.62
N ALA A 135 6.10 14.15 -6.95
CA ALA A 135 5.05 13.33 -7.55
C ALA A 135 5.22 11.84 -7.25
N LEU A 136 6.46 11.31 -7.30
CA LEU A 136 6.76 9.92 -6.93
C LEU A 136 6.53 9.65 -5.44
N ASP A 137 6.91 10.58 -4.56
CA ASP A 137 6.69 10.46 -3.12
C ASP A 137 5.20 10.39 -2.79
N LEU A 138 4.41 11.26 -3.42
CA LEU A 138 2.95 11.24 -3.28
C LEU A 138 2.34 9.95 -3.86
N PHE A 139 2.86 9.46 -4.98
CA PHE A 139 2.42 8.21 -5.57
C PHE A 139 2.70 7.02 -4.65
N VAL A 140 3.95 6.85 -4.19
CA VAL A 140 4.36 5.76 -3.29
C VAL A 140 3.57 5.84 -1.98
N ALA A 141 3.40 7.03 -1.41
CA ALA A 141 2.57 7.24 -0.23
C ALA A 141 1.12 6.80 -0.47
N SER A 142 0.53 7.19 -1.60
CA SER A 142 -0.83 6.80 -1.95
C SER A 142 -0.94 5.28 -2.10
N GLN A 143 0.01 4.61 -2.77
CA GLN A 143 0.01 3.15 -2.91
C GLN A 143 0.10 2.45 -1.56
N ALA A 144 0.92 2.94 -0.64
CA ALA A 144 1.10 2.32 0.66
C ALA A 144 -0.14 2.45 1.57
N ILE A 145 -0.86 3.57 1.49
CA ILE A 145 -2.05 3.81 2.34
C ILE A 145 -3.30 3.15 1.79
N ARG A 146 -3.38 3.02 0.46
CA ARG A 146 -4.56 2.48 -0.22
C ARG A 146 -4.63 0.95 -0.21
N GLY A 147 -3.51 0.29 0.12
CA GLY A 147 -3.41 -1.16 0.21
C GLY A 147 -4.42 -1.78 1.17
N MET A 148 -4.71 -3.05 0.91
CA MET A 148 -5.53 -3.93 1.75
C MET A 148 -5.06 -3.98 3.20
N ARG A 149 -3.75 -3.89 3.43
CA ARG A 149 -3.13 -4.02 4.74
C ARG A 149 -3.61 -2.96 5.72
N ILE A 150 -3.67 -1.68 5.31
CA ILE A 150 -4.11 -0.59 6.18
C ILE A 150 -5.59 -0.72 6.50
N ARG A 151 -6.42 -1.02 5.49
CA ARG A 151 -7.85 -1.27 5.69
C ARG A 151 -8.09 -2.44 6.64
N ARG A 152 -7.41 -3.55 6.43
CA ARG A 152 -7.52 -4.73 7.30
C ARG A 152 -7.00 -4.46 8.71
N GLY A 153 -5.96 -3.65 8.84
CA GLY A 153 -5.46 -3.20 10.14
C GLY A 153 -6.54 -2.43 10.90
N LEU A 154 -7.25 -1.51 10.23
CA LEU A 154 -8.37 -0.79 10.84
C LEU A 154 -9.50 -1.73 11.25
N GLU A 155 -9.89 -2.66 10.38
CA GLU A 155 -10.91 -3.68 10.70
C GLU A 155 -10.53 -4.50 11.94
N VAL A 156 -9.29 -4.96 12.02
CA VAL A 156 -8.77 -5.74 13.15
C VAL A 156 -8.77 -4.91 14.44
N VAL A 157 -8.32 -3.66 14.39
CA VAL A 157 -8.31 -2.77 15.57
C VAL A 157 -9.72 -2.47 16.05
N THR A 158 -10.64 -2.17 15.13
CA THR A 158 -12.05 -1.92 15.47
C THR A 158 -12.69 -3.14 16.12
N ASP A 159 -12.58 -4.31 15.48
CA ASP A 159 -13.15 -5.56 16.00
C ASP A 159 -12.61 -5.90 17.39
N TYR A 160 -11.29 -5.82 17.55
CA TYR A 160 -10.62 -6.04 18.81
C TYR A 160 -11.08 -5.06 19.89
N THR A 161 -11.10 -3.76 19.59
CA THR A 161 -11.44 -2.71 20.57
C THR A 161 -12.88 -2.84 21.04
N VAL A 162 -13.83 -3.10 20.13
CA VAL A 162 -15.24 -3.29 20.50
C VAL A 162 -15.41 -4.49 21.42
N LYS A 163 -14.75 -5.61 21.12
CA LYS A 163 -14.81 -6.82 21.95
C LYS A 163 -14.18 -6.62 23.32
N LEU A 164 -13.03 -5.95 23.38
CA LEU A 164 -12.35 -5.64 24.62
C LEU A 164 -13.21 -4.75 25.53
N LEU A 165 -13.79 -3.68 24.98
CA LEU A 165 -14.58 -2.70 25.74
C LEU A 165 -15.96 -3.22 26.16
N ASN A 166 -16.43 -4.33 25.59
CA ASN A 166 -17.75 -4.92 25.88
C ASN A 166 -17.64 -6.40 26.26
N HIS A 167 -16.50 -6.83 26.82
CA HIS A 167 -16.26 -8.22 27.21
C HIS A 167 -17.29 -8.75 28.23
N ASP A 168 -17.92 -7.86 29.00
CA ASP A 168 -18.99 -8.15 29.96
C ASP A 168 -20.37 -8.32 29.29
N LYS A 169 -20.51 -7.88 28.04
CA LYS A 169 -21.78 -7.84 27.29
C LYS A 169 -21.80 -8.73 26.06
N ILE A 170 -20.64 -9.20 25.62
CA ILE A 170 -20.46 -10.03 24.43
C ILE A 170 -20.12 -11.45 24.88
N SER A 171 -20.88 -12.43 24.42
CA SER A 171 -20.62 -13.82 24.75
C SER A 171 -19.30 -14.33 24.13
N GLU A 172 -18.73 -15.41 24.65
CA GLU A 172 -17.56 -16.04 24.04
C GLU A 172 -17.82 -16.46 22.58
N ASP A 173 -19.04 -16.93 22.29
CA ASP A 173 -19.46 -17.27 20.93
C ASP A 173 -19.45 -16.04 20.02
N ASP A 174 -19.98 -14.91 20.48
CA ASP A 174 -19.94 -13.65 19.74
C ASP A 174 -18.50 -13.15 19.54
N ILE A 175 -17.62 -13.31 20.53
CA ILE A 175 -16.20 -12.97 20.41
C ILE A 175 -15.55 -13.77 19.28
N GLN A 176 -15.99 -15.02 19.02
CA GLN A 176 -15.45 -15.90 17.98
C GLN A 176 -16.15 -15.80 16.61
N ASN A 177 -17.44 -15.50 16.60
CA ASN A 177 -18.27 -15.59 15.39
C ASN A 177 -18.70 -14.23 14.84
N THR A 178 -18.80 -13.19 15.68
CA THR A 178 -19.25 -11.84 15.29
C THR A 178 -18.06 -10.96 14.88
N GLU A 179 -18.24 -10.09 13.89
CA GLU A 179 -17.24 -9.12 13.45
C GLU A 179 -17.80 -7.70 13.50
N PHE A 180 -17.03 -6.80 14.12
CA PHE A 180 -17.31 -5.37 14.08
C PHE A 180 -16.40 -4.72 13.05
N LEU A 181 -17.00 -4.24 11.96
CA LEU A 181 -16.28 -3.58 10.89
C LEU A 181 -16.44 -2.05 11.01
N PRO A 182 -15.37 -1.27 10.79
CA PRO A 182 -15.48 0.17 10.66
C PRO A 182 -16.33 0.52 9.43
N HIS A 183 -16.92 1.70 9.43
CA HIS A 183 -17.61 2.20 8.25
C HIS A 183 -16.59 2.41 7.12
N SER A 184 -16.93 2.13 5.85
CA SER A 184 -16.02 2.27 4.70
C SER A 184 -15.38 3.66 4.60
N ASN A 185 -16.19 4.70 4.85
CA ASN A 185 -15.75 6.09 4.94
C ASN A 185 -14.61 6.36 5.94
N ASP A 186 -14.41 5.54 6.98
CA ASP A 186 -13.40 5.83 8.01
C ASP A 186 -11.97 5.71 7.45
N HIS A 187 -11.71 4.72 6.58
CA HIS A 187 -10.45 4.64 5.84
C HIS A 187 -10.24 5.85 4.93
N LEU A 188 -11.30 6.27 4.22
CA LEU A 188 -11.26 7.41 3.31
C LEU A 188 -11.00 8.74 4.05
N LYS A 189 -11.57 8.92 5.26
CA LYS A 189 -11.29 10.09 6.11
C LYS A 189 -9.83 10.15 6.53
N MET A 190 -9.20 9.00 6.79
CA MET A 190 -7.79 8.91 7.19
C MET A 190 -6.83 9.03 6.01
N PHE A 191 -7.28 8.68 4.80
CA PHE A 191 -6.43 8.55 3.61
C PHE A 191 -5.52 9.75 3.39
N GLY A 192 -6.10 10.95 3.30
CA GLY A 192 -5.33 12.14 2.94
C GLY A 192 -4.27 12.54 3.96
N SER A 193 -4.59 12.47 5.26
CA SER A 193 -3.64 12.83 6.32
C SER A 193 -2.51 11.80 6.45
N LEU A 194 -2.82 10.53 6.21
CA LEU A 194 -1.81 9.48 6.18
C LEU A 194 -0.89 9.60 4.96
N VAL A 195 -1.45 9.86 3.77
CA VAL A 195 -0.67 10.05 2.55
C VAL A 195 0.28 11.24 2.68
N GLU A 196 -0.19 12.36 3.24
CA GLU A 196 0.66 13.53 3.49
C GLU A 196 1.84 13.21 4.41
N ARG A 197 1.58 12.53 5.54
CA ARG A 197 2.62 12.14 6.50
C ARG A 197 3.63 11.17 5.90
N VAL A 198 3.17 10.20 5.12
CA VAL A 198 4.05 9.26 4.42
C VAL A 198 4.87 9.97 3.36
N ALA A 199 4.28 10.85 2.56
CA ALA A 199 5.01 11.65 1.58
C ALA A 199 6.05 12.57 2.25
N GLU A 200 5.75 13.17 3.41
CA GLU A 200 6.72 13.94 4.20
C GLU A 200 7.88 13.07 4.70
N SER A 201 7.60 11.84 5.12
CA SER A 201 8.64 10.88 5.51
C SER A 201 9.52 10.49 4.32
N LEU A 202 8.93 10.23 3.15
CA LEU A 202 9.64 9.88 1.92
C LEU A 202 10.54 11.01 1.40
N ARG A 203 10.08 12.27 1.52
CA ARG A 203 10.88 13.46 1.15
C ARG A 203 12.20 13.57 1.92
N LYS A 204 12.29 12.98 3.11
CA LYS A 204 13.51 12.98 3.95
C LYS A 204 14.50 11.87 3.58
N ARG A 205 14.20 11.07 2.56
CA ARG A 205 15.01 9.93 2.11
C ARG A 205 15.65 10.24 0.76
N SER A 206 16.87 9.76 0.55
CA SER A 206 17.45 9.68 -0.80
C SER A 206 16.73 8.60 -1.61
N THR A 207 16.76 8.73 -2.95
CA THR A 207 16.13 7.75 -3.83
C THR A 207 16.97 7.42 -5.03
N SER A 208 16.84 6.16 -5.42
CA SER A 208 17.52 5.54 -6.54
C SER A 208 16.52 4.75 -7.39
N LEU A 209 16.85 4.60 -8.67
CA LEU A 209 16.23 3.62 -9.54
C LEU A 209 17.17 2.43 -9.71
N LEU A 210 16.80 1.30 -9.13
CA LEU A 210 17.51 0.04 -9.29
C LEU A 210 16.99 -0.67 -10.54
N GLN A 211 17.86 -0.99 -11.48
CA GLN A 211 17.56 -1.68 -12.72
C GLN A 211 18.32 -3.01 -12.79
N LEU A 212 17.58 -4.07 -13.09
CA LEU A 212 18.11 -5.41 -13.30
C LEU A 212 18.28 -5.65 -14.80
N GLU A 213 19.34 -6.35 -15.18
CA GLU A 213 19.59 -6.79 -16.55
C GLU A 213 18.46 -7.69 -17.09
N LYS A 214 17.75 -8.42 -16.21
CA LYS A 214 16.71 -9.40 -16.57
C LYS A 214 15.38 -9.11 -15.87
N PRO A 215 14.23 -9.51 -16.49
CA PRO A 215 12.91 -9.31 -15.93
C PRO A 215 12.59 -10.33 -14.82
N LEU A 216 13.21 -10.18 -13.65
CA LEU A 216 13.17 -11.12 -12.53
C LEU A 216 12.28 -10.67 -11.36
N LEU A 217 11.60 -9.54 -11.45
CA LEU A 217 10.77 -9.01 -10.37
C LEU A 217 9.30 -9.40 -10.52
N ILE A 218 8.65 -9.54 -9.37
CA ILE A 218 7.21 -9.73 -9.24
C ILE A 218 6.56 -8.50 -8.59
N ILE A 219 5.23 -8.45 -8.60
CA ILE A 219 4.45 -7.44 -7.90
C ILE A 219 3.36 -8.09 -7.04
N GLY A 220 3.02 -7.49 -5.91
CA GLY A 220 1.92 -7.90 -5.04
C GLY A 220 0.80 -6.87 -5.03
N ASP A 221 -0.32 -7.24 -4.42
CA ASP A 221 -1.40 -6.31 -4.07
C ASP A 221 -1.00 -5.26 -3.01
N GLU A 222 0.09 -5.51 -2.29
CA GLU A 222 0.84 -4.55 -1.47
C GLU A 222 2.18 -4.22 -2.14
N PRO A 223 2.23 -3.30 -3.11
CA PRO A 223 3.42 -3.11 -3.93
C PRO A 223 4.52 -2.30 -3.23
N VAL A 224 4.19 -1.58 -2.16
CA VAL A 224 5.18 -0.80 -1.38
C VAL A 224 5.68 -1.65 -0.22
N ILE A 225 6.96 -1.99 -0.28
CA ILE A 225 7.63 -2.86 0.68
C ILE A 225 8.44 -2.00 1.62
N LEU A 226 8.29 -2.25 2.91
CA LEU A 226 9.09 -1.64 3.95
C LEU A 226 10.09 -2.67 4.46
N GLU A 227 11.31 -2.23 4.70
CA GLU A 227 12.38 -3.05 5.26
C GLU A 227 13.06 -2.33 6.42
N SER A 228 13.46 -3.08 7.45
CA SER A 228 14.39 -2.62 8.46
C SER A 228 15.34 -3.75 8.86
N GLU A 229 16.62 -3.43 9.02
CA GLU A 229 17.66 -4.35 9.51
C GLU A 229 17.40 -4.77 10.96
N LYS A 230 16.69 -3.92 11.73
CA LYS A 230 16.46 -4.11 13.16
C LYS A 230 15.32 -5.07 13.49
N VAL A 231 14.67 -5.66 12.48
CA VAL A 231 13.63 -6.67 12.69
C VAL A 231 14.27 -8.05 12.87
N GLY A 232 15.12 -8.20 13.89
CA GLY A 232 15.03 -9.42 14.69
C GLY A 232 13.63 -9.48 15.32
N PRO A 233 13.22 -10.60 15.98
CA PRO A 233 12.14 -10.47 16.95
C PRO A 233 12.46 -9.23 17.78
N ILE A 234 11.50 -8.33 17.94
CA ILE A 234 11.60 -7.28 18.95
C ILE A 234 11.65 -8.05 20.28
N GLU A 235 12.81 -8.61 20.62
CA GLU A 235 13.21 -8.83 22.00
C GLU A 235 13.13 -7.43 22.55
N GLY A 236 12.01 -7.17 23.22
CA GLY A 236 11.61 -5.85 23.68
C GLY A 236 12.86 -5.10 24.07
N GLY A 237 13.10 -3.96 23.42
CA GLY A 237 13.91 -2.93 24.02
C GLY A 237 13.28 -2.69 25.38
N ARG A 238 13.79 -3.41 26.39
CA ARG A 238 13.55 -3.14 27.78
C ARG A 238 14.08 -1.73 27.91
N SER A 239 13.18 -0.76 27.79
CA SER A 239 13.28 0.36 28.69
C SER A 239 13.53 -0.28 30.05
N GLU A 240 14.70 -0.06 30.64
CA GLU A 240 15.04 -0.54 31.98
C GLU A 240 14.14 0.11 33.06
N ALA A 241 13.11 0.85 32.67
CA ALA A 241 11.91 0.94 33.46
C ALA A 241 11.31 -0.46 33.61
N LYS A 242 11.55 -1.10 34.77
CA LYS A 242 10.65 -2.12 35.32
C LYS A 242 9.23 -1.55 35.37
N VAL A 243 8.54 -1.58 34.25
CA VAL A 243 7.09 -1.43 34.23
C VAL A 243 6.58 -2.84 34.48
N GLU A 244 5.92 -3.03 35.63
CA GLU A 244 5.27 -4.29 35.97
C GLU A 244 4.39 -4.71 34.77
N PRO A 245 4.63 -5.88 34.14
CA PRO A 245 4.01 -6.28 32.88
C PRO A 245 2.49 -6.47 32.89
N GLU A 246 1.80 -6.14 33.99
CA GLU A 246 0.46 -6.64 34.30
C GLU A 246 -0.69 -5.69 33.92
N GLU A 247 -0.44 -4.49 33.38
CA GLU A 247 -1.51 -3.51 33.11
C GLU A 247 -1.70 -2.99 31.66
N PHE A 248 -0.89 -3.38 30.67
CA PHE A 248 -0.98 -2.83 29.31
C PHE A 248 -1.28 -3.83 28.19
N VAL A 249 -2.22 -3.45 27.30
CA VAL A 249 -2.41 -4.06 25.99
C VAL A 249 -1.28 -3.60 25.06
N ASN A 250 -0.51 -4.53 24.52
CA ASN A 250 0.53 -4.24 23.53
C ASN A 250 0.08 -4.68 22.14
N VAL A 251 -0.10 -3.71 21.25
CA VAL A 251 -0.32 -3.96 19.81
C VAL A 251 1.05 -3.94 19.14
N GLU A 252 1.58 -5.14 18.91
CA GLU A 252 2.83 -5.34 18.18
C GLU A 252 2.55 -5.32 16.68
N GLY A 253 3.19 -4.39 16.00
CA GLY A 253 3.08 -4.26 14.57
C GLY A 253 3.67 -2.94 14.13
N GLY A 254 4.04 -2.87 12.87
CA GLY A 254 4.38 -1.61 12.24
C GLY A 254 5.86 -1.40 12.09
N LEU A 255 6.46 -2.20 11.21
CA LEU A 255 7.36 -1.56 10.27
C LEU A 255 6.54 -0.53 9.48
N GLY A 256 6.84 0.73 9.70
CA GLY A 256 6.19 1.89 9.08
C GLY A 256 7.23 2.81 8.46
N PHE A 257 6.77 3.84 7.76
CA PHE A 257 7.69 4.78 7.09
C PHE A 257 8.60 5.54 8.06
N GLY A 258 8.22 5.67 9.34
CA GLY A 258 9.04 6.33 10.35
C GLY A 258 10.26 5.52 10.81
N ASN A 259 10.20 4.18 10.76
CA ASN A 259 11.23 3.28 11.27
C ASN A 259 11.78 2.31 10.21
N ALA A 260 11.29 2.35 8.96
CA ALA A 260 11.88 1.59 7.86
C ALA A 260 13.26 2.14 7.49
N ASP A 261 14.24 1.25 7.32
CA ASP A 261 15.54 1.58 6.77
C ASP A 261 15.46 1.73 5.24
N VAL A 262 14.65 0.90 4.57
CA VAL A 262 14.47 0.96 3.13
C VAL A 262 12.99 0.90 2.76
N VAL A 263 12.59 1.66 1.73
CA VAL A 263 11.29 1.49 1.07
C VAL A 263 11.53 1.10 -0.37
N LEU A 264 10.88 0.03 -0.82
CA LEU A 264 11.00 -0.51 -2.17
C LEU A 264 9.64 -0.50 -2.85
N LEU A 265 9.62 -0.18 -4.13
CA LEU A 265 8.46 -0.33 -4.99
C LEU A 265 8.91 -0.92 -6.34
N PRO A 266 8.65 -2.22 -6.60
CA PRO A 266 8.83 -2.78 -7.93
C PRO A 266 7.96 -2.02 -8.94
N VAL A 267 8.62 -1.33 -9.88
CA VAL A 267 7.96 -0.50 -10.89
C VAL A 267 7.89 -1.15 -12.27
N SER A 268 8.68 -2.21 -12.50
CA SER A 268 8.55 -3.11 -13.65
C SER A 268 9.10 -4.48 -13.28
N SER A 269 9.00 -5.45 -14.21
CA SER A 269 9.65 -6.76 -14.04
C SER A 269 11.18 -6.67 -13.91
N SER A 270 11.82 -5.53 -14.18
CA SER A 270 13.28 -5.36 -14.10
C SER A 270 13.71 -4.07 -13.41
N ALA A 271 12.82 -3.34 -12.74
CA ALA A 271 13.17 -2.09 -12.07
C ALA A 271 12.43 -1.90 -10.74
N VAL A 272 13.13 -1.30 -9.77
CA VAL A 272 12.65 -0.99 -8.43
C VAL A 272 12.95 0.47 -8.11
N LEU A 273 11.93 1.20 -7.66
CA LEU A 273 12.11 2.50 -7.04
C LEU A 273 12.50 2.28 -5.58
N LEU A 274 13.66 2.79 -5.19
CA LEU A 274 14.26 2.57 -3.87
C LEU A 274 14.37 3.88 -3.10
N TYR A 275 13.95 3.88 -1.84
CA TYR A 275 14.19 4.95 -0.90
C TYR A 275 15.09 4.45 0.22
N GLY A 276 16.20 5.16 0.44
CA GLY A 276 17.16 4.80 1.48
C GLY A 276 16.70 5.16 2.89
N PRO A 277 17.60 5.02 3.87
CA PRO A 277 17.33 5.38 5.25
C PRO A 277 16.97 6.86 5.41
N PRO A 278 16.15 7.21 6.42
CA PRO A 278 15.78 8.59 6.67
C PRO A 278 17.02 9.43 6.97
N ASN A 279 17.09 10.63 6.38
CA ASN A 279 18.21 11.56 6.51
C ASN A 279 19.55 11.05 5.98
N HIS A 280 19.59 9.90 5.30
CA HIS A 280 20.79 9.41 4.64
C HIS A 280 20.85 9.94 3.20
N GLN A 281 21.88 10.73 2.92
CA GLN A 281 22.22 11.19 1.57
C GLN A 281 23.25 10.26 0.96
N GLY A 282 23.23 10.11 -0.37
CA GLY A 282 24.31 9.41 -1.08
C GLY A 282 23.92 8.10 -1.77
N LEU A 283 22.63 7.76 -1.85
CA LEU A 283 22.23 6.76 -2.84
C LEU A 283 22.57 7.28 -4.24
N PRO A 284 23.20 6.46 -5.10
CA PRO A 284 23.40 6.83 -6.48
C PRO A 284 22.03 6.97 -7.17
N THR A 285 21.96 7.87 -8.14
CA THR A 285 20.76 8.13 -8.95
C THR A 285 20.11 6.86 -9.50
N ALA A 286 20.95 5.96 -10.04
CA ALA A 286 20.53 4.68 -10.55
C ALA A 286 21.60 3.64 -10.23
N LEU A 287 21.13 2.41 -10.07
CA LEU A 287 21.95 1.22 -9.86
C LEU A 287 21.61 0.23 -10.96
N GLU A 288 22.61 -0.28 -11.65
CA GLU A 288 22.43 -1.34 -12.65
C GLU A 288 23.08 -2.61 -12.10
N LEU A 289 22.28 -3.67 -11.96
CA LEU A 289 22.74 -4.97 -11.52
C LEU A 289 22.62 -5.98 -12.66
N GLY A 290 23.68 -6.76 -12.86
CA GLY A 290 23.74 -7.82 -13.86
C GLY A 290 24.04 -9.20 -13.27
N GLY A 291 23.92 -10.23 -14.10
CA GLY A 291 24.35 -11.58 -13.77
C GLY A 291 23.75 -12.15 -12.48
N GLU A 292 24.62 -12.66 -11.61
CA GLU A 292 24.22 -13.35 -10.37
C GLU A 292 23.73 -12.38 -9.27
N GLU A 293 24.31 -11.18 -9.20
CA GLU A 293 23.91 -10.16 -8.23
C GLU A 293 22.46 -9.73 -8.45
N ALA A 294 22.09 -9.48 -9.72
CA ALA A 294 20.71 -9.17 -10.09
C ALA A 294 19.72 -10.29 -9.70
N ARG A 295 20.15 -11.55 -9.83
CA ARG A 295 19.34 -12.72 -9.46
C ARG A 295 19.10 -12.79 -7.95
N LEU A 296 20.16 -12.65 -7.15
CA LEU A 296 20.08 -12.70 -5.69
C LEU A 296 19.22 -11.57 -5.13
N ILE A 297 19.42 -10.34 -5.61
CA ILE A 297 18.62 -9.18 -5.21
C ILE A 297 17.16 -9.35 -5.64
N ALA A 298 16.89 -9.87 -6.84
CA ALA A 298 15.51 -10.13 -7.27
C ALA A 298 14.83 -11.19 -6.40
N GLU A 299 15.53 -12.26 -6.03
CA GLU A 299 15.00 -13.30 -5.14
C GLU A 299 14.63 -12.75 -3.76
N GLU A 300 15.51 -11.91 -3.20
CA GLU A 300 15.24 -11.24 -1.93
C GLU A 300 14.02 -10.29 -2.02
N ILE A 301 13.97 -9.43 -3.04
CA ILE A 301 12.85 -8.49 -3.23
C ILE A 301 11.55 -9.26 -3.48
N ASN A 302 11.57 -10.31 -4.31
CA ASN A 302 10.41 -11.14 -4.57
C ASN A 302 9.90 -11.85 -3.32
N TRP A 303 10.80 -12.32 -2.45
CA TRP A 303 10.43 -12.88 -1.16
C TRP A 303 9.68 -11.82 -0.33
N LYS A 304 10.21 -10.59 -0.24
CA LYS A 304 9.58 -9.51 0.54
C LYS A 304 8.24 -9.09 -0.05
N VAL A 305 8.12 -9.01 -1.37
CA VAL A 305 6.84 -8.76 -2.06
C VAL A 305 5.83 -9.85 -1.74
N ALA A 306 6.23 -11.12 -1.84
CA ALA A 306 5.34 -12.23 -1.51
C ALA A 306 4.97 -12.25 -0.02
N TYR A 307 5.89 -11.90 0.88
CA TYR A 307 5.62 -11.81 2.31
C TYR A 307 4.65 -10.67 2.65
N ALA A 308 4.79 -9.51 2.00
CA ALA A 308 3.94 -8.35 2.21
C ALA A 308 2.54 -8.50 1.59
N ALA A 309 2.42 -9.23 0.47
CA ALA A 309 1.16 -9.43 -0.24
C ALA A 309 0.08 -10.12 0.62
N ILE A 310 -1.15 -9.64 0.49
CA ILE A 310 -2.31 -10.11 1.28
C ILE A 310 -3.05 -11.22 0.51
N ASP A 311 -3.50 -10.94 -0.70
CA ASP A 311 -4.37 -11.80 -1.50
C ASP A 311 -3.64 -12.43 -2.67
N TRP A 312 -2.76 -11.70 -3.36
CA TRP A 312 -2.10 -12.22 -4.55
C TRP A 312 -0.74 -11.58 -4.82
N VAL A 313 0.09 -12.36 -5.52
CA VAL A 313 1.27 -11.87 -6.24
C VAL A 313 1.14 -12.21 -7.72
N ALA A 314 1.77 -11.40 -8.56
CA ALA A 314 1.73 -11.52 -10.00
C ALA A 314 3.10 -11.29 -10.61
N ALA A 315 3.36 -11.94 -11.73
CA ALA A 315 4.57 -11.77 -12.53
C ALA A 315 4.24 -11.86 -14.02
N ASN A 316 5.23 -11.53 -14.84
CA ASN A 316 5.16 -11.84 -16.26
C ASN A 316 4.98 -13.37 -16.45
N PRO A 317 4.10 -13.82 -17.37
CA PRO A 317 3.91 -15.24 -17.62
C PRO A 317 5.20 -16.02 -17.93
N SER A 318 6.19 -15.34 -18.52
CA SER A 318 7.51 -15.90 -18.88
C SER A 318 8.55 -15.81 -17.74
N HIS A 319 8.18 -15.35 -16.54
CA HIS A 319 9.10 -15.23 -15.42
C HIS A 319 9.66 -16.62 -15.04
N PRO A 320 11.00 -16.78 -14.98
CA PRO A 320 11.65 -18.11 -14.96
C PRO A 320 11.34 -18.91 -13.69
N GLY A 321 11.22 -18.26 -12.53
CA GLY A 321 11.03 -18.94 -11.24
C GLY A 321 9.65 -18.78 -10.61
N PHE A 322 8.68 -18.10 -11.24
CA PHE A 322 7.48 -17.68 -10.51
C PHE A 322 6.56 -18.84 -10.12
N ALA A 323 6.46 -19.84 -11.00
CA ALA A 323 5.65 -21.04 -10.78
C ALA A 323 6.21 -21.92 -9.66
N SER A 324 7.55 -22.04 -9.56
CA SER A 324 8.25 -22.86 -8.58
C SER A 324 8.61 -22.10 -7.29
N MET A 325 8.42 -20.78 -7.24
CA MET A 325 8.74 -19.97 -6.06
C MET A 325 7.99 -20.47 -4.82
N THR A 326 8.72 -20.67 -3.73
CA THR A 326 8.10 -21.00 -2.44
C THR A 326 7.48 -19.74 -1.86
N MET A 327 6.19 -19.81 -1.54
CA MET A 327 5.45 -18.69 -0.95
C MET A 327 5.77 -18.61 0.55
N PRO A 328 6.31 -17.48 1.05
CA PRO A 328 6.53 -17.34 2.49
C PRO A 328 5.19 -17.38 3.25
N PRO A 329 5.18 -17.72 4.54
CA PRO A 329 3.97 -17.66 5.35
C PRO A 329 3.42 -16.22 5.36
N ARG A 330 2.10 -16.08 5.52
CA ARG A 330 1.47 -14.77 5.65
C ARG A 330 1.61 -14.30 7.10
N PRO A 331 2.24 -13.15 7.36
CA PRO A 331 2.22 -12.59 8.71
C PRO A 331 0.81 -12.13 9.07
N PRO A 332 0.44 -12.13 10.36
CA PRO A 332 -0.76 -11.44 10.80
C PRO A 332 -0.64 -9.95 10.45
N VAL A 333 -1.77 -9.30 10.19
CA VAL A 333 -1.78 -7.85 9.86
C VAL A 333 -1.34 -7.03 11.06
N LEU A 334 -1.77 -7.45 12.26
CA LEU A 334 -1.37 -6.93 13.57
C LEU A 334 -1.23 -8.10 14.52
N LYS A 335 -0.33 -7.98 15.50
CA LYS A 335 -0.21 -8.91 16.61
C LYS A 335 -0.63 -8.20 17.89
N VAL A 336 -1.51 -8.81 18.68
CA VAL A 336 -2.01 -8.23 19.93
C VAL A 336 -1.57 -9.10 21.10
N ARG A 337 -1.06 -8.48 22.16
CA ARG A 337 -0.73 -9.14 23.43
C ARG A 337 -1.50 -8.45 24.55
N ASP A 338 -2.49 -9.13 25.10
CA ASP A 338 -3.40 -8.60 26.12
C ASP A 338 -3.78 -9.63 27.20
N TYR A 339 -2.78 -10.37 27.67
CA TYR A 339 -2.96 -11.45 28.67
C TYR A 339 -3.68 -12.69 28.15
N GLY A 340 -3.77 -12.84 26.82
CA GLY A 340 -4.35 -14.03 26.21
C GLY A 340 -5.87 -13.97 26.19
N SER A 341 -6.46 -12.78 26.03
CA SER A 341 -7.89 -12.69 25.82
C SER A 341 -8.29 -13.46 24.56
N LEU A 342 -9.50 -13.99 24.54
CA LEU A 342 -10.06 -14.62 23.34
C LEU A 342 -10.08 -13.65 22.15
N ALA A 343 -10.18 -12.34 22.40
CA ALA A 343 -10.11 -11.32 21.36
C ALA A 343 -8.70 -11.24 20.74
N ALA A 344 -7.63 -11.24 21.54
CA ALA A 344 -6.27 -11.25 20.98
C ALA A 344 -5.88 -12.59 20.37
N GLU A 345 -6.30 -13.72 20.98
CA GLU A 345 -6.12 -15.03 20.37
C GLU A 345 -6.77 -15.03 18.99
N ARG A 346 -8.00 -14.53 18.86
CA ARG A 346 -8.67 -14.37 17.58
C ARG A 346 -7.88 -13.46 16.64
N VAL A 347 -7.43 -12.27 17.04
CA VAL A 347 -6.63 -11.38 16.17
C VAL A 347 -5.36 -12.06 15.66
N ASN A 348 -4.65 -12.76 16.55
CA ASN A 348 -3.37 -13.41 16.25
C ASN A 348 -3.53 -14.69 15.40
N SER A 349 -4.64 -15.40 15.57
CA SER A 349 -4.96 -16.64 14.87
C SER A 349 -5.76 -16.43 13.59
N THR A 350 -6.47 -15.31 13.46
CA THR A 350 -7.29 -14.99 12.28
C THR A 350 -6.37 -14.94 11.07
N PRO A 351 -6.48 -15.90 10.14
CA PRO A 351 -5.83 -15.76 8.84
C PRO A 351 -6.34 -14.44 8.25
N ALA A 352 -5.48 -13.66 7.61
CA ALA A 352 -5.81 -12.33 7.08
C ALA A 352 -7.05 -12.26 6.16
N HIS A 353 -7.64 -13.40 5.82
CA HIS A 353 -8.62 -13.59 4.79
C HIS A 353 -9.98 -14.04 5.35
N ARG A 354 -10.77 -13.08 5.81
CA ARG A 354 -12.19 -13.11 5.40
C ARG A 354 -12.30 -12.22 4.17
N PRO A 355 -12.95 -12.67 3.08
CA PRO A 355 -13.16 -11.83 1.91
C PRO A 355 -13.78 -10.51 2.36
N ILE A 356 -13.31 -9.38 1.84
CA ILE A 356 -13.96 -8.08 2.10
C ILE A 356 -15.45 -8.27 1.79
N ARG A 357 -16.30 -8.12 2.81
CA ARG A 357 -17.74 -8.03 2.59
C ARG A 357 -17.97 -6.75 1.79
N ARG A 358 -18.35 -6.93 0.54
CA ARG A 358 -18.75 -5.84 -0.34
C ARG A 358 -20.02 -5.23 0.25
N LEU A 359 -20.00 -3.93 0.52
CA LEU A 359 -21.22 -3.18 0.81
C LEU A 359 -22.18 -3.41 -0.35
N ARG A 360 -23.30 -4.05 -0.07
CA ARG A 360 -24.45 -4.11 -0.99
C ARG A 360 -25.22 -2.81 -0.84
N ALA A 361 -25.96 -2.42 -1.89
CA ALA A 361 -26.86 -1.28 -1.80
C ALA A 361 -27.83 -1.41 -0.61
N ASP A 362 -28.22 -2.65 -0.28
CA ASP A 362 -29.11 -3.00 0.83
C ASP A 362 -28.45 -2.87 2.22
N ASP A 363 -27.11 -2.74 2.32
CA ASP A 363 -26.41 -2.57 3.60
C ASP A 363 -26.43 -1.10 4.09
N VAL A 364 -26.93 -0.18 3.25
CA VAL A 364 -26.92 1.27 3.46
C VAL A 364 -28.34 1.83 3.67
N SER A 365 -29.38 1.00 3.50
CA SER A 365 -30.79 1.37 3.59
C SER A 365 -31.37 1.30 5.00
#